data_AF-A0A512N8U3-F1
#
_entry.id   AF-A0A512N8U3-F1
#
_cell.length_a   1.000
_cell.length_b   1.000
_cell.length_c   1.000
_cell.angle_alpha   90.00
_cell.angle_beta   90.00
_cell.angle_gamma   90.00
#
_symmetry.space_group_name_H-M   'P 1'
#
loop_
_entity.id
_entity.type
_entity.pdbx_description
1 polymer ?
#
loop_
_entity_poly.entity_id
_entity_poly.type
_entity_poly.pdbx_seq_one_letter_code
_entity_poly.pdbx_strand_id
1 'polypeptide(L)'
;MIRPVILVRDWRSTEEALQAARADGTSPILITPEGAASFYGAGYLGALQQRAESEFPDVTFELVVDCGDAPGHALACLRSGVKRISMREHNDKIADIARQMGAQLIRRPK
;
A
#
# COMPACT_ATOMS: atom_id res chain seq x y z
N MET A 1 -17.01 -6.42 -10.44
CA MET A 1 -17.11 -6.54 -8.97
C MET A 1 -16.39 -5.35 -8.37
N ILE A 2 -17.04 -4.56 -7.52
CA ILE A 2 -16.42 -3.40 -6.88
C ILE A 2 -15.55 -3.92 -5.74
N ARG A 3 -14.26 -3.60 -5.73
CA ARG A 3 -13.34 -3.99 -4.65
C ARG A 3 -13.50 -3.00 -3.50
N PRO A 4 -13.69 -3.45 -2.25
CA PRO A 4 -13.78 -2.54 -1.12
C PRO A 4 -12.44 -1.83 -0.89
N VAL A 5 -12.49 -0.51 -0.71
CA VAL A 5 -11.33 0.31 -0.34
C VAL A 5 -11.37 0.53 1.17
N ILE A 6 -10.34 0.09 1.88
CA ILE A 6 -10.31 0.07 3.35
C ILE A 6 -9.10 0.86 3.85
N LEU A 7 -9.36 1.88 4.69
CA LEU A 7 -8.31 2.67 5.30
C LEU A 7 -7.66 1.90 6.46
N VAL A 8 -6.37 1.63 6.37
CA VAL A 8 -5.57 0.94 7.40
C VAL A 8 -4.48 1.84 7.93
N ARG A 9 -4.29 1.86 9.25
CA ARG A 9 -3.33 2.74 9.95
C ARG A 9 -2.18 1.97 10.61
N ASP A 10 -2.41 0.71 10.87
CA ASP A 10 -1.53 -0.15 11.65
C ASP A 10 -1.81 -1.62 11.33
N TRP A 11 -1.08 -2.51 12.00
CA TRP A 11 -1.28 -3.95 11.87
C TRP A 11 -2.70 -4.38 12.25
N ARG A 12 -3.26 -3.85 13.35
CA ARG A 12 -4.56 -4.27 13.85
C ARG A 12 -5.68 -4.03 12.83
N SER A 13 -5.75 -2.81 12.28
CA SER A 13 -6.72 -2.47 11.23
C SER A 13 -6.48 -3.23 9.92
N THR A 14 -5.22 -3.54 9.60
CA THR A 14 -4.87 -4.39 8.44
C THR A 14 -5.37 -5.82 8.63
N GLU A 15 -5.13 -6.40 9.80
CA GLU A 15 -5.53 -7.75 10.15
C GLU A 15 -7.07 -7.90 10.16
N GLU A 16 -7.78 -6.97 10.81
CA GLU A 16 -9.24 -6.95 10.85
C GLU A 16 -9.84 -6.89 9.42
N ALA A 17 -9.26 -6.06 8.54
CA ALA A 17 -9.70 -5.93 7.15
C ALA A 17 -9.47 -7.23 6.34
N LEU A 18 -8.33 -7.89 6.53
CA LEU A 18 -8.00 -9.13 5.82
C LEU A 18 -8.77 -10.34 6.34
N GLN A 19 -9.06 -10.40 7.64
CA GLN A 19 -9.94 -11.42 8.22
C GLN A 19 -11.36 -11.31 7.66
N ALA A 20 -11.91 -10.09 7.58
CA ALA A 20 -13.21 -9.85 6.96
C ALA A 20 -13.21 -10.25 5.47
N ALA A 21 -12.17 -9.86 4.73
CA ALA A 21 -12.04 -10.22 3.33
C ALA A 21 -11.95 -11.74 3.10
N ARG A 22 -11.23 -12.46 3.98
CA ARG A 22 -11.16 -13.92 3.97
C ARG A 22 -12.53 -14.56 4.17
N ALA A 23 -13.30 -14.08 5.15
CA ALA A 23 -14.63 -14.59 5.45
C ALA A 23 -15.62 -14.36 4.30
N ASP A 24 -15.55 -13.19 3.66
CA ASP A 24 -16.46 -12.79 2.59
C ASP A 24 -16.00 -13.25 1.19
N GLY A 25 -14.80 -13.84 1.06
CA GLY A 25 -14.22 -14.22 -0.23
C GLY A 25 -13.96 -13.02 -1.14
N THR A 26 -13.64 -11.86 -0.58
CA THR A 26 -13.42 -10.61 -1.33
C THR A 26 -11.93 -10.28 -1.50
N SER A 27 -11.62 -9.33 -2.38
CA SER A 27 -10.25 -8.87 -2.61
C SER A 27 -10.12 -7.36 -2.37
N PRO A 28 -9.83 -6.91 -1.13
CA PRO A 28 -9.83 -5.50 -0.79
C PRO A 28 -8.65 -4.75 -1.40
N ILE A 29 -8.78 -3.42 -1.46
CA ILE A 29 -7.67 -2.49 -1.62
C ILE A 29 -7.50 -1.80 -0.26
N LEU A 30 -6.39 -2.10 0.41
CA LEU A 30 -5.98 -1.44 1.63
C LEU A 30 -5.27 -0.14 1.26
N ILE A 31 -5.59 0.93 1.95
CA ILE A 31 -5.00 2.24 1.72
C ILE A 31 -4.57 2.88 3.04
N THR A 32 -3.41 3.51 3.04
CA THR A 32 -2.94 4.25 4.22
C THR A 32 -3.54 5.67 4.29
N PRO A 33 -3.47 6.34 5.46
CA PRO A 33 -3.73 7.78 5.53
C PRO A 33 -2.86 8.58 4.56
N GLU A 34 -3.29 9.78 4.22
CA GLU A 34 -2.51 10.71 3.40
C GLU A 34 -1.18 11.05 4.10
N GLY A 35 -0.08 11.04 3.34
CA GLY A 35 1.26 11.29 3.88
C GLY A 35 1.77 10.22 4.84
N ALA A 36 1.18 9.02 4.84
CA ALA A 36 1.60 7.91 5.70
C ALA A 36 3.11 7.62 5.61
N ALA A 37 3.70 7.73 4.43
CA ALA A 37 5.12 7.43 4.25
C ALA A 37 6.06 8.35 5.05
N SER A 38 5.69 9.63 5.27
CA SER A 38 6.48 10.54 6.10
C SER A 38 6.23 10.34 7.60
N PHE A 39 5.05 9.85 7.97
CA PHE A 39 4.65 9.67 9.37
C PHE A 39 5.14 8.32 9.95
N TYR A 40 4.85 7.21 9.27
CA TYR A 40 5.21 5.87 9.74
C TYR A 40 6.61 5.44 9.31
N GLY A 41 7.09 5.96 8.18
CA GLY A 41 8.34 5.56 7.57
C GLY A 41 8.23 4.32 6.68
N ALA A 42 9.03 4.30 5.61
CA ALA A 42 9.01 3.28 4.58
C ALA A 42 9.30 1.85 5.10
N GLY A 43 10.21 1.70 6.05
CA GLY A 43 10.57 0.40 6.61
C GLY A 43 9.40 -0.28 7.32
N TYR A 44 8.64 0.50 8.11
CA TYR A 44 7.42 0.00 8.75
C TYR A 44 6.38 -0.43 7.72
N LEU A 45 6.14 0.40 6.70
CA LEU A 45 5.12 0.16 5.68
C LEU A 45 5.47 -1.05 4.78
N GLY A 46 6.74 -1.24 4.46
CA GLY A 46 7.22 -2.45 3.78
C GLY A 46 7.03 -3.70 4.65
N ALA A 47 7.38 -3.62 5.94
CA ALA A 47 7.17 -4.72 6.87
C ALA A 47 5.68 -5.05 7.08
N LEU A 48 4.80 -4.03 7.08
CA LEU A 48 3.35 -4.20 7.14
C LEU A 48 2.83 -5.00 5.94
N GLN A 49 3.27 -4.65 4.72
CA GLN A 49 2.91 -5.38 3.50
C GLN A 49 3.42 -6.83 3.56
N GLN A 50 4.69 -7.02 3.90
CA GLN A 50 5.31 -8.35 3.98
C GLN A 50 4.59 -9.24 4.99
N ARG A 51 4.25 -8.68 6.17
CA ARG A 51 3.52 -9.41 7.20
C ARG A 51 2.13 -9.81 6.73
N ALA A 52 1.39 -8.89 6.11
CA ALA A 52 0.07 -9.19 5.54
C ALA A 52 0.13 -10.29 4.47
N GLU A 53 1.12 -10.25 3.57
CA GLU A 53 1.33 -11.29 2.55
C GLU A 53 1.68 -12.65 3.17
N SER A 54 2.43 -12.66 4.28
CA SER A 54 2.82 -13.89 4.98
C SER A 54 1.69 -14.51 5.80
N GLU A 55 0.86 -13.71 6.47
CA GLU A 55 -0.20 -14.21 7.37
C GLU A 55 -1.53 -14.47 6.64
N PHE A 56 -1.71 -13.85 5.47
CA PHE A 56 -2.90 -14.01 4.63
C PHE A 56 -2.55 -14.42 3.20
N PRO A 57 -1.81 -15.53 2.99
CA PRO A 57 -1.39 -15.97 1.66
C PRO A 57 -2.55 -16.41 0.76
N ASP A 58 -3.70 -16.73 1.36
CA ASP A 58 -4.95 -17.13 0.70
C ASP A 58 -5.86 -15.95 0.33
N VAL A 59 -5.59 -14.75 0.85
CA VAL A 59 -6.40 -13.56 0.57
C VAL A 59 -5.71 -12.71 -0.49
N THR A 60 -6.37 -12.51 -1.62
CA THR A 60 -5.88 -11.54 -2.61
C THR A 60 -6.17 -10.13 -2.15
N PHE A 61 -5.16 -9.31 -1.93
CA PHE A 61 -5.33 -7.89 -1.58
C PHE A 61 -4.30 -7.00 -2.28
N GLU A 62 -4.52 -5.70 -2.19
CA GLU A 62 -3.53 -4.70 -2.58
C GLU A 62 -3.31 -3.74 -1.41
N LEU A 63 -2.06 -3.35 -1.14
CA LEU A 63 -1.76 -2.24 -0.23
C LEU A 63 -1.26 -1.05 -1.05
N VAL A 64 -1.91 0.10 -0.88
CA VAL A 64 -1.54 1.37 -1.48
C VAL A 64 -1.02 2.29 -0.37
N VAL A 65 0.28 2.60 -0.44
CA VAL A 65 0.92 3.52 0.50
C VAL A 65 0.90 4.93 -0.06
N ASP A 66 0.30 5.84 0.69
CA ASP A 66 0.30 7.26 0.34
C ASP A 66 1.60 7.95 0.77
N CYS A 67 2.30 8.51 -0.23
CA CYS A 67 3.57 9.19 -0.08
C CYS A 67 3.45 10.72 -0.08
N GLY A 68 2.24 11.27 -0.13
CA GLY A 68 1.99 12.72 -0.20
C GLY A 68 2.75 13.39 -1.35
N ASP A 69 3.47 14.45 -1.03
CA ASP A 69 4.16 15.33 -1.99
C ASP A 69 5.68 15.06 -2.10
N ALA A 70 6.18 14.00 -1.47
CA ALA A 70 7.61 13.80 -1.26
C ALA A 70 8.18 12.59 -2.04
N PRO A 71 8.84 12.81 -3.19
CA PRO A 71 9.46 11.74 -3.98
C PRO A 71 10.48 10.89 -3.20
N GLY A 72 11.17 11.48 -2.22
CA GLY A 72 12.12 10.75 -1.36
C GLY A 72 11.45 9.66 -0.53
N HIS A 73 10.26 9.92 0.00
CA HIS A 73 9.47 8.94 0.74
C HIS A 73 8.89 7.85 -0.17
N ALA A 74 8.45 8.22 -1.37
CA ALA A 74 8.03 7.27 -2.40
C ALA A 74 9.15 6.29 -2.75
N LEU A 75 10.35 6.80 -3.06
CA LEU A 75 11.50 5.97 -3.37
C LEU A 75 11.93 5.08 -2.20
N ALA A 76 11.84 5.58 -0.97
CA ALA A 76 12.09 4.77 0.22
C ALA A 76 11.08 3.61 0.33
N CYS A 77 9.79 3.86 0.11
CA CYS A 77 8.76 2.81 0.15
C CYS A 77 9.00 1.72 -0.90
N LEU A 78 9.34 2.12 -2.14
CA LEU A 78 9.68 1.17 -3.21
C LEU A 78 10.88 0.29 -2.82
N ARG A 79 11.94 0.87 -2.25
CA ARG A 79 13.11 0.11 -1.76
C ARG A 79 12.78 -0.81 -0.59
N SER A 80 11.78 -0.48 0.20
CA SER A 80 11.26 -1.34 1.27
C SER A 80 10.33 -2.46 0.77
N GLY A 81 10.13 -2.57 -0.55
CA GLY A 81 9.32 -3.64 -1.16
C GLY A 81 7.83 -3.32 -1.30
N VAL A 82 7.41 -2.08 -1.08
CA VAL A 82 6.02 -1.67 -1.30
C VAL A 82 5.69 -1.75 -2.79
N LYS A 83 4.61 -2.47 -3.12
CA LYS A 83 4.24 -2.78 -4.51
C LYS A 83 3.39 -1.69 -5.16
N ARG A 84 2.62 -0.93 -4.39
CA ARG A 84 1.80 0.18 -4.91
C ARG A 84 1.93 1.39 -4.01
N ILE A 85 2.26 2.52 -4.62
CA ILE A 85 2.34 3.81 -3.95
C ILE A 85 1.40 4.81 -4.63
N SER A 86 0.95 5.80 -3.87
CA SER A 86 0.28 7.00 -4.39
C SER A 86 1.04 8.26 -3.99
N MET A 87 0.93 9.28 -4.82
CA MET A 87 1.40 10.63 -4.54
C MET A 87 0.25 11.59 -4.81
N ARG A 88 0.25 12.77 -4.17
CA ARG A 88 -0.78 13.79 -4.42
C ARG A 88 -0.79 14.20 -5.90
N GLU A 89 0.40 14.53 -6.40
CA GLU A 89 0.64 14.84 -7.80
C GLU A 89 1.39 13.70 -8.48
N HIS A 90 1.07 13.45 -9.75
CA HIS A 90 1.77 12.45 -10.53
C HIS A 90 3.24 12.82 -10.73
N ASN A 91 4.13 11.82 -10.71
CA ASN A 91 5.55 12.02 -10.91
C ASN A 91 6.12 10.94 -11.82
N ASP A 92 6.41 11.30 -13.08
CA ASP A 92 6.83 10.37 -14.12
C ASP A 92 8.12 9.63 -13.76
N LYS A 93 9.06 10.30 -13.08
CA LYS A 93 10.32 9.68 -12.66
C LYS A 93 10.08 8.60 -11.61
N ILE A 94 9.19 8.87 -10.64
CA ILE A 94 8.81 7.87 -9.64
C ILE A 94 8.02 6.74 -10.30
N ALA A 95 7.14 7.02 -11.26
CA ALA A 95 6.41 5.99 -12.00
C ALA A 95 7.36 5.05 -12.77
N ASP A 96 8.38 5.59 -13.44
CA ASP A 96 9.39 4.80 -14.16
C ASP A 96 10.21 3.94 -13.20
N ILE A 97 10.68 4.50 -12.09
CA ILE A 97 11.41 3.75 -11.06
C ILE A 97 10.53 2.65 -10.46
N ALA A 98 9.27 2.95 -10.13
CA ALA A 98 8.34 1.96 -9.60
C ALA A 98 8.21 0.77 -10.57
N ARG A 99 8.01 1.04 -11.87
CA ARG A 99 7.93 0.01 -12.90
C ARG A 99 9.21 -0.83 -12.98
N GLN A 100 10.39 -0.20 -12.94
CA GLN A 100 11.68 -0.91 -12.92
C GLN A 100 11.85 -1.81 -11.69
N MET A 101 11.19 -1.48 -10.58
CA MET A 101 11.20 -2.24 -9.33
C MET A 101 10.05 -3.26 -9.22
N GLY A 102 9.25 -3.46 -10.27
CA GLY A 102 8.09 -4.35 -10.23
C GLY A 102 6.92 -3.82 -9.39
N ALA A 103 6.90 -2.51 -9.14
CA ALA A 103 5.88 -1.79 -8.39
C ALA A 103 5.14 -0.79 -9.31
N GLN A 104 4.15 -0.08 -8.76
CA GLN A 104 3.34 0.88 -9.51
C GLN A 104 3.10 2.17 -8.72
N LEU A 105 3.25 3.31 -9.39
CA LEU A 105 2.67 4.58 -8.94
C LEU A 105 1.24 4.67 -9.50
N ILE A 106 0.26 4.72 -8.61
CA ILE A 106 -1.15 4.78 -8.97
C ILE A 106 -1.82 6.02 -8.39
N ARG A 107 -3.00 6.35 -8.92
CA ARG A 107 -3.87 7.34 -8.27
C ARG A 107 -4.40 6.76 -6.97
N ARG A 108 -4.40 7.57 -5.91
CA ARG A 108 -4.99 7.22 -4.62
C ARG A 108 -6.47 6.79 -4.81
N PRO A 109 -6.83 5.52 -4.51
CA PRO A 109 -8.23 5.09 -4.57
C PRO A 109 -9.09 5.83 -3.54
N LYS A 110 -10.37 5.99 -3.84
CA LYS A 110 -11.38 6.65 -3.00
C LYS A 110 -12.40 5.65 -2.52
#